data_AF-A0A220VDF2-F1
#
_entry.id   AF-A0A220VDF2-F1
#
_cell.length_a   1.000
_cell.length_b   1.000
_cell.length_c   1.000
_cell.angle_alpha   90.00
_cell.angle_beta   90.00
_cell.angle_gamma   90.00
#
_symmetry.space_group_name_H-M   'P 1'
#
loop_
_entity.id
_entity.type
_entity.pdbx_description
1 polymer ?
#
loop_
_entity_poly.entity_id
_entity_poly.type
_entity_poly.pdbx_seq_one_letter_code
_entity_poly.pdbx_strand_id
1 'polypeptide(L)'
;MSVYYFKIYSRTLNCETFEKALFLLIDTHCHFDFKPFSLDYEKYYHNLKSEGVNKIIVPSVGPSNWDTVVYLSNRFPGILFQLGIHPCYVSSLSKQDLETFEYYVKKHISNPKFFGIGEIGLDFFKQTNKTKQIEFLNFQLHIAIKYSLNIVLHSRKAHNDLVQLLKQKKQKISGIIHAFTGSLHQAQEFIDLGLKIGVGGVITYERAKKTRETISSIPLSSIVLETDSPFMPIFGEQGKANTPENIKKS
;
A
#
# COMPACT_ATOMS: atom_id res chain seq x y z
N MET A 1 13.26 17.79 -8.02
CA MET A 1 11.79 17.90 -8.14
C MET A 1 11.17 17.25 -6.90
N SER A 2 11.33 17.90 -5.76
CA SER A 2 10.33 18.73 -5.06
C SER A 2 9.27 17.93 -4.30
N VAL A 3 9.67 17.61 -3.07
CA VAL A 3 8.85 17.22 -1.92
C VAL A 3 7.89 18.38 -1.61
N TYR A 4 6.67 18.32 -2.16
CA TYR A 4 5.58 19.26 -1.82
C TYR A 4 4.22 18.56 -1.90
N TYR A 5 3.95 17.67 -0.96
CA TYR A 5 2.59 17.32 -0.57
C TYR A 5 2.60 17.04 0.92
N PHE A 6 2.42 18.10 1.72
CA PHE A 6 1.89 18.11 3.10
C PHE A 6 2.24 19.48 3.69
N LYS A 7 1.50 20.51 3.26
CA LYS A 7 1.43 21.79 3.98
C LYS A 7 0.00 21.91 4.47
N ILE A 8 -0.22 21.45 5.70
CA ILE A 8 -1.47 21.60 6.42
C ILE A 8 -1.70 23.11 6.60
N TYR A 9 -2.84 23.58 6.11
CA TYR A 9 -3.30 24.95 6.34
C TYR A 9 -3.58 25.13 7.84
N SER A 10 -2.65 25.76 8.58
CA SER A 10 -2.97 26.37 9.87
C SER A 10 -2.87 27.89 9.74
N ARG A 11 -4.02 28.53 9.57
CA ARG A 11 -4.26 29.93 9.92
C ARG A 11 -5.75 30.06 10.17
N THR A 12 -6.11 30.09 11.45
CA THR A 12 -7.35 30.65 12.02
C THR A 12 -8.59 30.56 11.12
N LEU A 13 -9.32 29.44 11.24
CA LEU A 13 -10.67 29.33 10.71
C LEU A 13 -11.65 29.36 11.88
N ASN A 14 -12.57 30.32 11.84
CA ASN A 14 -13.70 30.41 12.77
C ASN A 14 -14.59 29.15 12.64
N CYS A 15 -15.23 28.80 13.76
CA CYS A 15 -15.92 27.53 13.99
C CYS A 15 -17.00 27.15 12.94
N GLU A 16 -17.54 28.13 12.20
CA GLU A 16 -18.57 27.90 11.17
C GLU A 16 -18.03 27.56 9.78
N THR A 17 -16.73 27.77 9.50
CA THR A 17 -16.10 27.47 8.19
C THR A 17 -15.56 26.04 8.07
N PHE A 18 -15.71 25.21 9.11
CA PHE A 18 -15.19 23.84 9.13
C PHE A 18 -15.96 22.89 8.19
N GLU A 19 -17.20 23.23 7.81
CA GLU A 19 -18.09 22.34 7.05
C GLU A 19 -17.68 22.09 5.59
N LYS A 20 -16.67 22.80 5.05
CA LYS A 20 -16.20 22.59 3.66
C LYS A 20 -14.67 22.60 3.51
N ALA A 21 -13.93 22.20 4.54
CA ALA A 21 -12.60 21.67 4.27
C ALA A 21 -12.80 20.29 3.62
N LEU A 22 -12.65 20.20 2.31
CA LEU A 22 -12.74 18.93 1.59
C LEU A 22 -11.57 18.05 2.06
N PHE A 23 -11.78 17.25 3.11
CA PHE A 23 -10.79 16.29 3.57
C PHE A 23 -10.55 15.29 2.45
N LEU A 24 -9.33 15.28 1.91
CA LEU A 24 -8.92 14.30 0.91
C LEU A 24 -8.62 12.99 1.61
N LEU A 25 -9.56 12.04 1.57
CA LEU A 25 -9.38 10.69 2.08
C LEU A 25 -8.80 9.80 0.98
N ILE A 26 -7.68 9.15 1.28
CA ILE A 26 -6.96 8.28 0.34
C ILE A 26 -6.83 6.92 0.99
N ASP A 27 -7.31 5.89 0.30
CA ASP A 27 -6.99 4.50 0.62
C ASP A 27 -5.66 4.15 -0.04
N THR A 28 -4.61 3.97 0.75
CA THR A 28 -3.27 3.73 0.21
C THR A 28 -3.03 2.30 -0.26
N HIS A 29 -3.98 1.37 -0.05
CA HIS A 29 -3.82 -0.02 -0.48
C HIS A 29 -5.19 -0.69 -0.71
N CYS A 30 -5.59 -0.84 -1.97
CA CYS A 30 -6.83 -1.52 -2.35
C CYS A 30 -6.64 -2.31 -3.65
N HIS A 31 -6.84 -3.63 -3.61
CA HIS A 31 -6.88 -4.53 -4.77
C HIS A 31 -8.21 -4.39 -5.53
N PHE A 32 -8.47 -3.20 -6.06
CA PHE A 32 -9.69 -2.87 -6.80
C PHE A 32 -9.84 -3.67 -8.11
N ASP A 33 -8.79 -4.36 -8.56
CA ASP A 33 -8.77 -5.27 -9.70
C ASP A 33 -9.28 -6.69 -9.38
N PHE A 34 -9.51 -7.01 -8.10
CA PHE A 34 -10.00 -8.32 -7.67
C PHE A 34 -11.54 -8.36 -7.55
N LYS A 35 -12.09 -9.57 -7.44
CA LYS A 35 -13.51 -9.74 -7.05
C LYS A 35 -13.72 -9.26 -5.61
N PRO A 36 -14.84 -8.61 -5.29
CA PRO A 36 -16.02 -8.46 -6.15
C PRO A 36 -15.97 -7.25 -7.09
N PHE A 37 -14.98 -6.37 -6.97
CA PHE A 37 -14.89 -5.12 -7.74
C PHE A 37 -14.85 -5.36 -9.25
N SER A 38 -14.10 -6.38 -9.69
CA SER A 38 -13.99 -6.77 -11.10
C SER A 38 -15.27 -7.28 -11.75
N LEU A 39 -16.33 -7.49 -10.98
CA LEU A 39 -17.65 -7.80 -11.52
C LEU A 39 -18.36 -6.54 -12.04
N ASP A 40 -18.08 -5.36 -11.48
CA ASP A 40 -18.71 -4.09 -11.86
C ASP A 40 -17.92 -2.88 -11.33
N TYR A 41 -16.81 -2.53 -12.01
CA TYR A 41 -15.93 -1.45 -11.56
C TYR A 41 -16.65 -0.10 -11.44
N GLU A 42 -17.61 0.19 -12.33
CA GLU A 42 -18.33 1.47 -12.33
C GLU A 42 -19.14 1.64 -11.06
N LYS A 43 -19.93 0.63 -10.70
CA LYS A 43 -20.73 0.64 -9.48
C LYS A 43 -19.87 0.89 -8.25
N TYR A 44 -18.77 0.16 -8.08
CA TYR A 44 -17.92 0.31 -6.90
C TYR A 44 -17.17 1.64 -6.90
N TYR A 45 -16.77 2.16 -8.06
CA TYR A 45 -16.12 3.47 -8.15
C TYR A 45 -17.08 4.63 -7.86
N HIS A 46 -18.35 4.51 -8.26
CA HIS A 46 -19.37 5.49 -7.88
C HIS A 46 -19.64 5.49 -6.37
N ASN A 47 -19.71 4.33 -5.73
CA ASN A 47 -19.87 4.21 -4.28
C ASN A 47 -18.70 4.84 -3.50
N LEU A 48 -17.48 4.58 -3.95
CA LEU A 48 -16.26 5.21 -3.43
C LEU A 48 -16.39 6.74 -3.36
N LYS A 49 -16.86 7.35 -4.44
CA LYS A 49 -17.05 8.79 -4.55
C LYS A 49 -18.17 9.32 -3.65
N SER A 50 -19.31 8.64 -3.58
CA SER A 50 -20.42 9.06 -2.69
C SER A 50 -20.02 8.97 -1.23
N GLU A 51 -19.13 8.04 -0.88
CA GLU A 51 -18.54 7.91 0.43
C GLU A 51 -17.35 8.85 0.65
N GLY A 52 -17.06 9.82 -0.22
CA GLY A 52 -15.99 10.78 0.04
C GLY A 52 -14.58 10.18 0.12
N VAL A 53 -14.37 8.95 -0.34
CA VAL A 53 -13.03 8.40 -0.59
C VAL A 53 -12.56 8.94 -1.93
N ASN A 54 -11.61 9.88 -1.89
CA ASN A 54 -11.26 10.66 -3.08
C ASN A 54 -10.35 9.92 -4.04
N LYS A 55 -9.42 9.13 -3.48
CA LYS A 55 -8.45 8.33 -4.22
C LYS A 55 -8.21 6.98 -3.58
N ILE A 56 -7.86 6.01 -4.43
CA ILE A 56 -7.34 4.72 -4.00
C ILE A 56 -6.04 4.42 -4.77
N ILE A 57 -5.14 3.67 -4.14
CA ILE A 57 -3.92 3.18 -4.77
C ILE A 57 -4.08 1.68 -4.97
N VAL A 58 -4.00 1.25 -6.23
CA VAL A 58 -4.20 -0.14 -6.64
C VAL A 58 -2.86 -0.80 -6.94
N PRO A 59 -2.36 -1.66 -6.04
CA PRO A 59 -1.14 -2.40 -6.28
C PRO A 59 -1.39 -3.62 -7.17
N SER A 60 -0.50 -3.82 -8.14
CA SER A 60 -0.43 -5.10 -8.84
C SER A 60 0.20 -6.19 -7.97
N VAL A 61 -0.02 -7.47 -8.32
CA VAL A 61 0.59 -8.62 -7.64
C VAL A 61 1.59 -9.38 -8.51
N GLY A 62 1.62 -9.11 -9.82
CA GLY A 62 2.58 -9.69 -10.76
C GLY A 62 2.16 -9.51 -12.22
N PRO A 63 2.83 -10.22 -13.15
CA PRO A 63 2.57 -10.09 -14.59
C PRO A 63 1.11 -10.27 -15.00
N SER A 64 0.34 -11.05 -14.23
CA SER A 64 -1.06 -11.34 -14.51
C SER A 64 -2.01 -10.14 -14.39
N ASN A 65 -1.63 -9.06 -13.71
CA ASN A 65 -2.53 -7.91 -13.49
C ASN A 65 -1.90 -6.52 -13.71
N TRP A 66 -0.68 -6.42 -14.24
CA TRP A 66 -0.08 -5.11 -14.54
C TRP A 66 -0.94 -4.28 -15.50
N ASP A 67 -1.39 -4.85 -16.61
CA ASP A 67 -2.25 -4.14 -17.57
C ASP A 67 -3.59 -3.76 -16.96
N THR A 68 -4.15 -4.61 -16.09
CA THR A 68 -5.43 -4.34 -15.41
C THR A 68 -5.33 -3.11 -14.51
N VAL A 69 -4.30 -3.00 -13.67
CA VAL A 69 -4.16 -1.85 -12.76
C VAL A 69 -3.88 -0.55 -13.52
N VAL A 70 -3.13 -0.64 -14.63
CA VAL A 70 -2.92 0.50 -15.54
C VAL A 70 -4.24 0.92 -16.18
N TYR A 71 -5.01 -0.03 -16.70
CA TYR A 71 -6.33 0.21 -17.28
C TYR A 71 -7.27 0.91 -16.30
N LEU A 72 -7.35 0.41 -15.06
CA LEU A 72 -8.18 1.02 -14.01
C LEU A 72 -7.78 2.47 -13.73
N SER A 73 -6.48 2.75 -13.66
CA SER A 73 -5.99 4.12 -13.42
C SER A 73 -6.30 5.09 -14.56
N ASN A 74 -6.34 4.60 -15.80
CA ASN A 74 -6.68 5.40 -16.97
C ASN A 74 -8.20 5.64 -17.06
N ARG A 75 -9.00 4.64 -16.66
CA ARG A 75 -10.46 4.72 -16.68
C ARG A 75 -11.01 5.61 -15.57
N PHE A 76 -10.42 5.54 -14.38
CA PHE A 76 -10.98 6.17 -13.18
C PHE A 76 -10.03 7.23 -12.60
N PRO A 77 -10.41 8.53 -12.63
CA PRO A 77 -9.53 9.62 -12.18
C PRO A 77 -9.07 9.52 -10.71
N GLY A 78 -9.81 8.85 -9.84
CA GLY A 78 -9.45 8.62 -8.45
C GLY A 78 -8.44 7.48 -8.23
N ILE A 79 -8.14 6.68 -9.25
CA ILE A 79 -7.27 5.52 -9.12
C ILE A 79 -5.83 5.89 -9.47
N LEU A 80 -4.91 5.60 -8.56
CA LEU A 80 -3.48 5.51 -8.81
C LEU A 80 -3.10 4.03 -8.85
N PHE A 81 -1.97 3.70 -9.47
CA PHE A 81 -1.54 2.31 -9.57
C PHE A 81 -0.08 2.14 -9.18
N GLN A 82 0.27 0.91 -8.79
CA GLN A 82 1.63 0.48 -8.55
C GLN A 82 1.92 -0.80 -9.32
N LEU A 83 3.18 -0.97 -9.69
CA LEU A 83 3.67 -2.15 -10.39
C LEU A 83 4.63 -2.92 -9.50
N GLY A 84 4.43 -4.22 -9.35
CA GLY A 84 5.18 -5.05 -8.43
C GLY A 84 4.88 -6.54 -8.66
N ILE A 85 5.62 -7.35 -7.92
CA ILE A 85 5.48 -8.80 -7.84
C ILE A 85 5.41 -9.15 -6.36
N HIS A 86 4.20 -9.54 -5.95
CA HIS A 86 3.88 -9.88 -4.57
C HIS A 86 4.56 -11.21 -4.18
N PRO A 87 5.06 -11.37 -2.94
CA PRO A 87 5.80 -12.55 -2.49
C PRO A 87 5.09 -13.90 -2.72
N CYS A 88 3.76 -13.94 -2.59
CA CYS A 88 2.95 -15.13 -2.89
C CYS A 88 2.94 -15.57 -4.38
N TYR A 89 3.35 -14.72 -5.32
CA TYR A 89 3.29 -14.99 -6.76
C TYR A 89 4.66 -15.29 -7.37
N VAL A 90 5.76 -15.19 -6.61
CA VAL A 90 7.12 -15.38 -7.15
C VAL A 90 7.45 -16.83 -7.52
N SER A 91 6.76 -17.81 -6.94
CA SER A 91 7.14 -19.23 -7.05
C SER A 91 7.17 -19.73 -8.48
N SER A 92 6.23 -19.30 -9.33
CA SER A 92 6.13 -19.71 -10.75
C SER A 92 6.95 -18.84 -11.71
N LEU A 93 7.56 -17.76 -11.23
CA LEU A 93 8.21 -16.76 -12.08
C LEU A 93 9.70 -17.04 -12.29
N SER A 94 10.23 -16.57 -13.39
CA SER A 94 11.62 -16.72 -13.82
C SER A 94 12.36 -15.38 -13.77
N LYS A 95 13.65 -15.39 -14.12
CA LYS A 95 14.42 -14.15 -14.29
C LYS A 95 13.91 -13.30 -15.46
N GLN A 96 13.34 -13.91 -16.50
CA GLN A 96 12.74 -13.18 -17.61
C GLN A 96 11.56 -12.29 -17.17
N ASP A 97 10.82 -12.73 -16.14
CA ASP A 97 9.74 -11.96 -15.56
C ASP A 97 10.25 -10.71 -14.81
N LEU A 98 11.47 -10.73 -14.28
CA LEU A 98 12.13 -9.56 -13.68
C LEU A 98 12.55 -8.54 -14.73
N GLU A 99 13.04 -8.99 -15.90
CA GLU A 99 13.33 -8.12 -17.04
C GLU A 99 12.06 -7.46 -17.57
N THR A 100 10.98 -8.26 -17.67
CA THR A 100 9.66 -7.76 -18.09
C THR A 100 9.12 -6.75 -17.07
N PHE A 101 9.28 -7.02 -15.78
CA PHE A 101 8.94 -6.06 -14.71
C PHE A 101 9.68 -4.73 -14.88
N GLU A 102 11.01 -4.75 -15.07
CA GLU A 102 11.78 -3.51 -15.26
C GLU A 102 11.30 -2.75 -16.51
N TYR A 103 10.98 -3.46 -17.60
CA TYR A 103 10.41 -2.85 -18.80
C TYR A 103 9.08 -2.13 -18.51
N TYR A 104 8.15 -2.78 -17.80
CA TYR A 104 6.87 -2.18 -17.42
C TYR A 104 7.05 -0.94 -16.53
N VAL A 105 7.96 -0.99 -15.56
CA VAL A 105 8.28 0.17 -14.72
C VAL A 105 8.80 1.34 -15.57
N LYS A 106 9.75 1.09 -16.48
CA LYS A 106 10.27 2.16 -17.37
C LYS A 106 9.20 2.73 -18.28
N LYS A 107 8.32 1.90 -18.83
CA LYS A 107 7.21 2.32 -19.69
C LYS A 107 6.28 3.32 -18.99
N HIS A 108 6.11 3.19 -17.67
CA HIS A 108 5.16 4.00 -16.90
C HIS A 108 5.79 5.04 -15.97
N ILE A 109 7.12 5.19 -15.96
CA ILE A 109 7.83 6.08 -15.03
C ILE A 109 7.38 7.54 -15.10
N SER A 110 6.99 8.01 -16.29
CA SER A 110 6.50 9.37 -16.53
C SER A 110 4.98 9.51 -16.40
N ASN A 111 4.25 8.44 -16.07
CA ASN A 111 2.80 8.50 -15.92
C ASN A 111 2.45 9.13 -14.56
N PRO A 112 1.68 10.25 -14.52
CA PRO A 112 1.31 10.90 -13.26
C PRO A 112 0.41 10.05 -12.35
N LYS A 113 -0.18 8.95 -12.85
CA LYS A 113 -0.97 7.98 -12.08
C LYS A 113 -0.12 6.83 -11.51
N PHE A 114 1.13 6.69 -11.95
CA PHE A 114 2.04 5.67 -11.44
C PHE A 114 2.61 6.12 -10.09
N PHE A 115 2.22 5.44 -9.02
CA PHE A 115 2.58 5.81 -7.65
C PHE A 115 3.89 5.16 -7.16
N GLY A 116 4.45 4.22 -7.92
CA GLY A 116 5.71 3.56 -7.62
C GLY A 116 5.59 2.04 -7.65
N ILE A 117 6.48 1.36 -6.92
CA ILE A 117 6.61 -0.09 -6.96
C ILE A 117 5.81 -0.73 -5.82
N GLY A 118 4.92 -1.65 -6.16
CA GLY A 118 4.03 -2.30 -5.20
C GLY A 118 3.02 -3.22 -5.88
N GLU A 119 2.61 -4.31 -5.25
CA GLU A 119 3.02 -4.77 -3.92
C GLU A 119 4.25 -5.68 -4.00
N ILE A 120 5.25 -5.45 -3.15
CA ILE A 120 6.50 -6.25 -3.08
C ILE A 120 6.77 -6.60 -1.62
N GLY A 121 7.52 -7.65 -1.31
CA GLY A 121 7.86 -7.92 0.10
C GLY A 121 8.16 -9.37 0.41
N LEU A 122 7.88 -9.77 1.65
CA LEU A 122 8.12 -11.12 2.18
C LEU A 122 6.86 -11.67 2.89
N ASP A 123 6.43 -12.86 2.52
CA ASP A 123 5.39 -13.62 3.23
C ASP A 123 5.94 -15.01 3.60
N PHE A 124 6.27 -15.15 4.89
CA PHE A 124 6.81 -16.37 5.50
C PHE A 124 5.76 -17.13 6.32
N PHE A 125 4.47 -16.83 6.15
CA PHE A 125 3.40 -17.54 6.85
C PHE A 125 3.15 -18.95 6.29
N LYS A 126 3.24 -19.14 4.97
CA LYS A 126 3.14 -20.45 4.31
C LYS A 126 4.53 -21.03 4.03
N GLN A 127 4.61 -22.32 3.70
CA GLN A 127 5.84 -22.95 3.18
C GLN A 127 6.15 -22.42 1.78
N THR A 128 6.71 -21.22 1.71
CA THR A 128 7.09 -20.51 0.48
C THR A 128 8.60 -20.58 0.27
N ASN A 129 9.03 -20.43 -0.98
CA ASN A 129 10.46 -20.36 -1.29
C ASN A 129 11.02 -19.00 -0.84
N LYS A 130 11.50 -18.93 0.40
CA LYS A 130 12.05 -17.70 1.01
C LYS A 130 13.20 -17.12 0.18
N THR A 131 14.11 -17.96 -0.30
CA THR A 131 15.24 -17.53 -1.13
C THR A 131 14.76 -16.80 -2.38
N LYS A 132 13.74 -17.34 -3.05
CA LYS A 132 13.16 -16.72 -4.24
C LYS A 132 12.41 -15.42 -3.92
N GLN A 133 11.68 -15.35 -2.80
CA GLN A 133 11.07 -14.08 -2.36
C GLN A 133 12.13 -13.01 -2.10
N ILE A 134 13.23 -13.35 -1.44
CA ILE A 134 14.34 -12.43 -1.15
C ILE A 134 15.03 -12.00 -2.45
N GLU A 135 15.25 -12.90 -3.41
CA GLU A 135 15.80 -12.57 -4.73
C GLU A 135 14.92 -11.54 -5.47
N PHE A 136 13.62 -11.83 -5.57
CA PHE A 136 12.65 -10.95 -6.25
C PHE A 136 12.51 -9.61 -5.53
N LEU A 137 12.44 -9.60 -4.20
CA LEU A 137 12.40 -8.36 -3.43
C LEU A 137 13.66 -7.52 -3.66
N ASN A 138 14.85 -8.14 -3.64
CA ASN A 138 16.10 -7.43 -3.86
C ASN A 138 16.17 -6.77 -5.24
N PHE A 139 15.70 -7.47 -6.28
CA PHE A 139 15.62 -6.90 -7.62
C PHE A 139 14.65 -5.71 -7.66
N GLN A 140 13.44 -5.86 -7.12
CA GLN A 140 12.44 -4.79 -7.11
C GLN A 140 12.90 -3.56 -6.32
N LEU A 141 13.58 -3.75 -5.17
CA LEU A 141 14.20 -2.67 -4.41
C LEU A 141 15.32 -1.98 -5.20
N HIS A 142 16.12 -2.73 -5.96
CA HIS A 142 17.15 -2.15 -6.81
C HIS A 142 16.53 -1.22 -7.87
N ILE A 143 15.43 -1.64 -8.50
CA ILE A 143 14.69 -0.81 -9.48
C ILE A 143 14.09 0.42 -8.80
N ALA A 144 13.48 0.28 -7.61
CA ALA A 144 12.94 1.40 -6.86
C ALA A 144 13.99 2.46 -6.56
N ILE A 145 15.16 2.04 -6.08
CA ILE A 145 16.30 2.91 -5.81
C ILE A 145 16.80 3.59 -7.09
N LYS A 146 17.07 2.79 -8.14
CA LYS A 146 17.60 3.26 -9.42
C LYS A 146 16.75 4.38 -10.03
N TYR A 147 15.43 4.28 -9.87
CA TYR A 147 14.46 5.22 -10.43
C TYR A 147 13.86 6.19 -9.40
N SER A 148 14.36 6.19 -8.15
CA SER A 148 13.85 7.03 -7.06
C SER A 148 12.33 6.93 -6.86
N LEU A 149 11.80 5.71 -6.94
CA LEU A 149 10.37 5.41 -6.84
C LEU A 149 9.97 5.10 -5.40
N ASN A 150 8.75 5.46 -5.02
CA ASN A 150 8.16 5.01 -3.77
C ASN A 150 7.90 3.50 -3.81
N ILE A 151 7.89 2.86 -2.64
CA ILE A 151 7.55 1.43 -2.51
C ILE A 151 6.35 1.19 -1.59
N VAL A 152 5.61 0.12 -1.83
CA VAL A 152 4.67 -0.47 -0.88
C VAL A 152 5.12 -1.90 -0.57
N LEU A 153 5.36 -2.13 0.72
CA LEU A 153 5.97 -3.34 1.25
C LEU A 153 4.96 -4.21 1.98
N HIS A 154 4.85 -5.46 1.53
CA HIS A 154 4.20 -6.56 2.24
C HIS A 154 5.16 -7.18 3.24
N SER A 155 4.65 -7.46 4.44
CA SER A 155 5.39 -8.27 5.39
C SER A 155 4.47 -9.09 6.28
N ARG A 156 4.61 -10.42 6.16
CA ARG A 156 3.89 -11.36 7.01
C ARG A 156 4.86 -12.37 7.60
N LYS A 157 4.99 -12.36 8.93
CA LYS A 157 5.97 -13.18 9.67
C LYS A 157 7.43 -12.96 9.21
N ALA A 158 7.73 -11.78 8.66
CA ALA A 158 9.02 -11.48 8.04
C ALA A 158 9.55 -10.05 8.35
N HIS A 159 9.00 -9.36 9.35
CA HIS A 159 9.39 -7.96 9.66
C HIS A 159 10.88 -7.81 9.91
N ASN A 160 11.48 -8.70 10.70
CA ASN A 160 12.90 -8.61 11.06
C ASN A 160 13.80 -8.83 9.82
N ASP A 161 13.48 -9.84 9.01
CA ASP A 161 14.18 -10.11 7.74
C ASP A 161 14.07 -8.92 6.78
N LEU A 162 12.87 -8.35 6.66
CA LEU A 162 12.62 -7.20 5.81
C LEU A 162 13.40 -5.97 6.27
N VAL A 163 13.39 -5.66 7.58
CA VAL A 163 14.18 -4.56 8.16
C VAL A 163 15.67 -4.77 7.89
N GLN A 164 16.19 -5.99 8.07
CA GLN A 164 17.59 -6.29 7.81
C GLN A 164 17.96 -6.06 6.34
N LEU A 165 17.14 -6.51 5.39
CA LEU A 165 17.35 -6.30 3.95
C LEU A 165 17.31 -4.81 3.58
N LEU A 166 16.39 -4.04 4.17
CA LEU A 166 16.29 -2.60 3.93
C LEU A 166 17.52 -1.86 4.48
N LYS A 167 17.97 -2.17 5.69
CA LYS A 167 19.20 -1.60 6.30
C LYS A 167 20.43 -1.84 5.41
N GLN A 168 20.52 -3.00 4.76
CA GLN A 168 21.62 -3.33 3.84
C GLN A 168 21.68 -2.45 2.59
N LYS A 169 20.56 -1.82 2.18
CA LYS A 169 20.56 -0.93 1.01
C LYS A 169 21.31 0.38 1.25
N LYS A 170 21.56 0.75 2.52
CA LYS A 170 22.28 1.98 2.92
C LYS A 170 21.74 3.27 2.27
N GLN A 171 20.47 3.27 1.89
CA GLN A 171 19.78 4.38 1.25
C GLN A 171 18.38 4.48 1.83
N LYS A 172 17.90 5.72 2.01
CA LYS A 172 16.52 5.95 2.43
C LYS A 172 15.59 5.64 1.27
N ILE A 173 14.58 4.83 1.52
CA ILE A 173 13.53 4.52 0.54
C ILE A 173 12.23 5.09 1.10
N SER A 174 11.55 5.90 0.30
CA SER A 174 10.21 6.40 0.65
C SER A 174 9.19 5.31 0.34
N GLY A 175 8.26 5.08 1.26
CA GLY A 175 7.28 4.01 1.05
C GLY A 175 6.40 3.76 2.25
N ILE A 176 5.63 2.68 2.16
CA ILE A 176 4.66 2.25 3.16
C ILE A 176 4.94 0.78 3.47
N ILE A 177 5.00 0.41 4.76
CA ILE A 177 4.79 -0.98 5.19
C ILE A 177 3.29 -1.16 5.39
N HIS A 178 2.62 -1.78 4.41
CA HIS A 178 1.16 -1.91 4.43
C HIS A 178 0.74 -3.00 5.43
N ALA A 179 -0.52 -2.96 5.83
CA ALA A 179 -1.20 -3.90 6.72
C ALA A 179 -0.40 -4.18 8.00
N PHE A 180 0.20 -3.13 8.59
CA PHE A 180 1.17 -3.32 9.65
C PHE A 180 0.53 -3.97 10.89
N THR A 181 1.10 -5.12 11.27
CA THR A 181 0.80 -5.79 12.53
C THR A 181 2.11 -6.15 13.23
N GLY A 182 2.44 -5.43 14.30
CA GLY A 182 3.72 -5.59 14.98
C GLY A 182 3.80 -4.90 16.34
N SER A 183 5.00 -4.88 16.92
CA SER A 183 5.32 -4.10 18.12
C SER A 183 5.73 -2.67 17.79
N LEU A 184 5.72 -1.81 18.81
CA LEU A 184 6.27 -0.44 18.73
C LEU A 184 7.72 -0.43 18.24
N HIS A 185 8.56 -1.36 18.71
CA HIS A 185 9.93 -1.49 18.23
C HIS A 185 9.99 -1.73 16.71
N GLN A 186 9.19 -2.67 16.19
CA GLN A 186 9.17 -2.96 14.76
C GLN A 186 8.65 -1.77 13.94
N ALA A 187 7.62 -1.08 14.44
CA ALA A 187 7.13 0.13 13.80
C ALA A 187 8.23 1.22 13.75
N GLN A 188 8.95 1.43 14.86
CA GLN A 188 10.03 2.41 14.92
C GLN A 188 11.15 2.08 13.95
N GLU A 189 11.54 0.81 13.80
CA GLU A 189 12.55 0.41 12.82
C GLU A 189 12.16 0.76 11.39
N PHE A 190 10.89 0.58 11.01
CA PHE A 190 10.41 0.99 9.68
C PHE A 190 10.35 2.52 9.52
N ILE A 191 9.93 3.24 10.56
CA ILE A 191 9.89 4.71 10.56
C ILE A 191 11.30 5.29 10.42
N ASP A 192 12.28 4.75 11.14
CA ASP A 192 13.68 5.19 11.08
C ASP A 192 14.30 4.95 9.69
N LEU A 193 13.82 3.92 8.98
CA LEU A 193 14.17 3.64 7.58
C LEU A 193 13.48 4.59 6.57
N GLY A 194 12.56 5.44 7.02
CA GLY A 194 11.85 6.42 6.20
C GLY A 194 10.48 5.97 5.68
N LEU A 195 9.95 4.84 6.17
CA LEU A 195 8.66 4.30 5.76
C LEU A 195 7.51 4.84 6.62
N LYS A 196 6.33 4.89 6.02
CA LYS A 196 5.05 5.08 6.73
C LYS A 196 4.47 3.73 7.14
N ILE A 197 3.65 3.74 8.18
CA ILE A 197 2.92 2.59 8.70
C ILE A 197 1.51 2.61 8.12
N GLY A 198 1.17 1.58 7.32
CA GLY A 198 -0.17 1.36 6.81
C GLY A 198 -1.09 0.81 7.89
N VAL A 199 -2.19 1.52 8.13
CA VAL A 199 -3.19 1.19 9.16
C VAL A 199 -4.53 0.94 8.49
N GLY A 200 -5.01 -0.30 8.63
CA GLY A 200 -6.32 -0.70 8.14
C GLY A 200 -7.14 -1.44 9.20
N GLY A 201 -8.11 -2.24 8.74
CA GLY A 201 -9.17 -2.78 9.59
C GLY A 201 -8.73 -3.62 10.78
N VAL A 202 -7.48 -4.09 10.87
CA VAL A 202 -6.98 -4.85 12.04
C VAL A 202 -7.13 -4.08 13.34
N ILE A 203 -6.96 -2.75 13.32
CA ILE A 203 -7.06 -1.98 14.56
C ILE A 203 -8.48 -1.94 15.12
N THR A 204 -9.50 -2.26 14.33
CA THR A 204 -10.90 -2.36 14.80
C THR A 204 -11.16 -3.58 15.69
N TYR A 205 -10.26 -4.57 15.70
CA TYR A 205 -10.40 -5.78 16.51
C TYR A 205 -9.82 -5.59 17.92
N GLU A 206 -10.63 -5.77 18.97
CA GLU A 206 -10.16 -5.67 20.36
C GLU A 206 -8.99 -6.60 20.69
N ARG A 207 -9.01 -7.83 20.11
CA ARG A 207 -7.93 -8.81 20.26
C ARG A 207 -6.60 -8.35 19.67
N ALA A 208 -6.58 -7.34 18.79
CA ALA A 208 -5.36 -6.78 18.21
C ALA A 208 -4.69 -5.75 19.14
N LYS A 209 -4.78 -5.96 20.46
CA LYS A 209 -4.32 -5.04 21.52
C LYS A 209 -2.91 -4.48 21.25
N LYS A 210 -1.94 -5.35 20.97
CA LYS A 210 -0.55 -4.95 20.70
C LYS A 210 -0.40 -4.01 19.50
N THR A 211 -1.14 -4.25 18.42
CA THR A 211 -1.11 -3.40 17.23
C THR A 211 -1.81 -2.07 17.53
N ARG A 212 -2.97 -2.09 18.20
CA ARG A 212 -3.68 -0.87 18.62
C ARG A 212 -2.82 0.04 19.50
N GLU A 213 -2.15 -0.54 20.50
CA GLU A 213 -1.22 0.18 21.39
C GLU A 213 -0.04 0.76 20.60
N THR A 214 0.51 0.00 19.66
CA THR A 214 1.60 0.46 18.78
C THR A 214 1.17 1.66 17.94
N ILE A 215 0.03 1.57 17.23
CA ILE A 215 -0.47 2.65 16.38
C ILE A 215 -0.79 3.90 17.20
N SER A 216 -1.30 3.74 18.43
CA SER A 216 -1.58 4.88 19.33
C SER A 216 -0.30 5.57 19.85
N SER A 217 0.86 4.93 19.75
CA SER A 217 2.12 5.41 20.33
C SER A 217 3.07 6.04 19.30
N ILE A 218 2.85 5.82 18.00
CA ILE A 218 3.71 6.36 16.94
C ILE A 218 3.26 7.76 16.49
N PRO A 219 4.15 8.59 15.92
CA PRO A 219 3.77 9.90 15.42
C PRO A 219 2.69 9.82 14.33
N LEU A 220 1.67 10.69 14.40
CA LEU A 220 0.61 10.75 13.38
C LEU A 220 1.17 10.98 11.97
N SER A 221 2.27 11.74 11.85
CA SER A 221 2.96 11.96 10.59
C SER A 221 3.49 10.67 9.95
N SER A 222 3.60 9.58 10.69
CA SER A 222 4.11 8.29 10.22
C SER A 222 3.00 7.33 9.78
N ILE A 223 1.72 7.71 9.91
CA ILE A 223 0.58 6.85 9.61
C ILE A 223 -0.01 7.19 8.24
N VAL A 224 -0.41 6.15 7.51
CA VAL A 224 -1.32 6.24 6.36
C VAL A 224 -2.48 5.27 6.56
N LEU A 225 -3.63 5.57 5.95
CA LEU A 225 -4.84 4.76 6.07
C LEU A 225 -5.03 3.89 4.82
N GLU A 226 -5.51 2.67 5.05
CA GLU A 226 -5.77 1.71 3.99
C GLU A 226 -6.90 0.74 4.37
N THR A 227 -7.41 0.01 3.40
CA THR A 227 -8.36 -1.08 3.67
C THR A 227 -7.84 -2.47 3.37
N ASP A 228 -6.87 -2.59 2.46
CA ASP A 228 -6.49 -3.87 1.84
C ASP A 228 -7.68 -4.59 1.17
N SER A 229 -8.70 -3.81 0.75
CA SER A 229 -9.90 -4.37 0.14
C SER A 229 -9.55 -5.13 -1.13
N PRO A 230 -10.17 -6.30 -1.40
CA PRO A 230 -11.36 -6.85 -0.74
C PRO A 230 -11.05 -7.70 0.51
N PHE A 231 -9.80 -7.70 0.96
CA PHE A 231 -9.33 -8.47 2.10
C PHE A 231 -9.40 -7.67 3.40
N MET A 232 -9.00 -8.32 4.50
CA MET A 232 -8.87 -7.71 5.82
C MET A 232 -10.12 -6.91 6.29
N PRO A 233 -11.33 -7.52 6.30
CA PRO A 233 -12.54 -6.84 6.73
C PRO A 233 -12.41 -6.34 8.16
N ILE A 234 -13.05 -5.20 8.44
CA ILE A 234 -13.17 -4.64 9.80
C ILE A 234 -13.93 -5.59 10.74
N PHE A 235 -13.80 -5.37 12.04
CA PHE A 235 -14.55 -6.10 13.05
C PHE A 235 -16.06 -5.95 12.84
N GLY A 236 -16.79 -7.08 12.90
CA GLY A 236 -18.24 -7.13 12.66
C GLY A 236 -18.62 -7.39 11.21
N GLU A 237 -17.68 -7.30 10.27
CA GLU A 237 -17.90 -7.54 8.83
C GLU A 237 -17.16 -8.79 8.31
N GLN A 238 -16.71 -9.68 9.19
CA GLN A 238 -16.04 -10.91 8.79
C GLN A 238 -16.94 -11.80 7.91
N GLY A 239 -16.33 -12.47 6.93
CA GLY A 239 -17.04 -13.31 5.97
C GLY A 239 -17.61 -12.53 4.76
N LYS A 240 -17.54 -11.20 4.78
CA LYS A 240 -17.83 -10.34 3.62
C LYS A 240 -16.52 -9.83 3.01
N ALA A 241 -16.57 -9.46 1.74
CA ALA A 241 -15.48 -8.70 1.13
C ALA A 241 -15.41 -7.33 1.79
N ASN A 242 -14.20 -6.89 2.14
CA ASN A 242 -13.98 -5.53 2.58
C ASN A 242 -14.16 -4.57 1.40
N THR A 243 -14.49 -3.32 1.69
CA THR A 243 -14.63 -2.28 0.68
C THR A 243 -13.88 -1.02 1.09
N PRO A 244 -13.35 -0.27 0.12
CA PRO A 244 -12.51 0.90 0.40
C PRO A 244 -13.24 2.00 1.20
N GLU A 245 -14.57 2.08 1.15
CA GLU A 245 -15.35 2.97 2.02
C GLU A 245 -15.22 2.67 3.53
N ASN A 246 -14.82 1.45 3.91
CA ASN A 246 -14.57 1.10 5.32
C ASN A 246 -13.34 1.79 5.93
N ILE A 247 -12.55 2.52 5.13
CA ILE A 247 -11.44 3.34 5.63
C ILE A 247 -11.87 4.36 6.69
N LYS A 248 -13.12 4.86 6.65
CA LYS A 248 -13.67 5.78 7.67
C LYS A 248 -13.95 5.11 9.02
N LYS A 249 -14.10 3.79 9.01
CA LYS A 249 -14.39 2.97 10.20
C LYS A 249 -13.12 2.34 10.76
N SER A 250 -11.99 2.51 10.07
CA SER A 250 -10.68 1.95 10.44
C SER A 250 -9.96 2.87 11.40
#